data_AF-A0ABD0Z9W0-F1
#
_entry.id   AF-A0ABD0Z9W0-F1
#
_cell.length_a   1.000
_cell.length_b   1.000
_cell.length_c   1.000
_cell.angle_alpha   90.00
_cell.angle_beta   90.00
_cell.angle_gamma   90.00
#
_symmetry.space_group_name_H-M   'P 1'
#
loop_
_entity.id
_entity.type
_entity.pdbx_description
1 polymer ?
#
loop_
_entity_poly.entity_id
_entity_poly.type
_entity_poly.pdbx_seq_one_letter_code
_entity_poly.pdbx_strand_id
1 'polypeptide(L)'
;MSNVLLNDYCIIEYLEGNRDVICETPFPSERFDLMKMFMFECYSAMALIGRPVNRELNISTAMLHCLMSYFVTAFYTFLVSMVAVYFRRAYGYSKRKFHKLDKEIQEYLKIHTANRTLKNSVQAFFHYEFKRGYYNKKKITRDLSSEMKDELTLREACNIADKLGILGIVSVPGLLALGSCLVSEFYYSGETIYNEGEPSKSMYIVASGKLASYKKSVINGREVQLENGHQQDGDWLGEAGFLKRAPSLFTVKAILNSQLYRLDHEHLSELKTTCPKLIQQFEEIMELKEIFDKLT
;
A
#
# COMPACT_ATOMS: atom_id res chain seq x y z
N MET A 1 -8.40 -33.83 27.94
CA MET A 1 -9.53 -34.35 27.14
C MET A 1 -9.29 -35.74 26.54
N SER A 2 -8.04 -36.23 26.44
CA SER A 2 -7.72 -37.57 25.94
C SER A 2 -8.10 -38.73 26.87
N ASN A 3 -8.14 -38.52 28.19
CA ASN A 3 -8.42 -39.59 29.17
C ASN A 3 -9.90 -39.99 29.29
N VAL A 4 -10.84 -39.17 28.80
CA VAL A 4 -12.28 -39.46 28.93
C VAL A 4 -12.71 -40.46 27.86
N LEU A 5 -12.30 -40.23 26.61
CA LEU A 5 -12.69 -41.03 25.46
C LEU A 5 -12.10 -42.45 25.44
N LEU A 6 -10.89 -42.63 26.00
CA LEU A 6 -10.27 -43.96 26.12
C LEU A 6 -11.00 -44.83 27.16
N ASN A 7 -11.61 -44.19 28.16
CA ASN A 7 -12.33 -44.87 29.23
C ASN A 7 -13.69 -45.37 28.72
N ASP A 8 -14.37 -44.59 27.88
CA ASP A 8 -15.70 -44.93 27.36
C ASP A 8 -15.68 -46.16 26.43
N TYR A 9 -14.60 -46.36 25.65
CA TYR A 9 -14.45 -47.54 24.78
C TYR A 9 -14.31 -48.84 25.59
N CYS A 10 -13.56 -48.80 26.69
CA CYS A 10 -13.39 -49.95 27.59
C CYS A 10 -14.65 -50.22 28.45
N ILE A 11 -15.43 -49.20 28.78
CA ILE A 11 -16.63 -49.34 29.61
C ILE A 11 -17.77 -50.03 28.85
N ILE A 12 -17.91 -49.79 27.54
CA ILE A 12 -19.01 -50.38 26.75
C ILE A 12 -18.79 -51.88 26.51
N GLU A 13 -17.57 -52.32 26.17
CA GLU A 13 -17.26 -53.76 26.05
C GLU A 13 -17.42 -54.52 27.38
N TYR A 14 -17.19 -53.82 28.51
CA TYR A 14 -17.42 -54.38 29.85
C TYR A 14 -18.92 -54.47 30.21
N LEU A 15 -19.75 -53.52 29.74
CA LEU A 15 -21.19 -53.49 30.02
C LEU A 15 -22.02 -54.43 29.13
N GLU A 16 -21.53 -54.82 27.95
CA GLU A 16 -22.20 -55.78 27.05
C GLU A 16 -22.06 -57.26 27.50
N GLY A 17 -21.48 -57.53 28.68
CA GLY A 17 -21.58 -58.83 29.36
C GLY A 17 -20.79 -59.99 28.73
N ASN A 18 -19.88 -59.71 27.80
CA ASN A 18 -19.12 -60.71 27.08
C ASN A 18 -17.86 -61.13 27.87
N ARG A 19 -18.01 -62.04 28.84
CA ARG A 19 -16.89 -62.53 29.67
C ARG A 19 -15.91 -63.47 28.95
N ASP A 20 -16.25 -63.93 27.74
CA ASP A 20 -15.47 -64.95 27.01
C ASP A 20 -14.73 -64.42 25.76
N VAL A 21 -14.69 -63.10 25.54
CA VAL A 21 -13.87 -62.48 24.47
C VAL A 21 -12.54 -61.95 25.03
N ILE A 22 -12.11 -62.50 26.16
CA ILE A 22 -10.75 -62.35 26.64
C ILE A 22 -10.01 -63.62 26.20
N CYS A 23 -9.07 -63.46 25.27
CA CYS A 23 -8.16 -64.47 24.70
C CYS A 23 -8.55 -65.00 23.31
N GLU A 24 -8.18 -64.27 22.25
CA GLU A 24 -7.50 -64.82 21.04
C GLU A 24 -7.18 -63.74 19.99
N THR A 25 -6.77 -62.57 20.45
CA THR A 25 -5.83 -61.74 19.68
C THR A 25 -4.67 -61.41 20.61
N PRO A 26 -3.41 -61.35 20.12
CA PRO A 26 -2.32 -60.92 20.98
C PRO A 26 -2.65 -59.49 21.39
N PHE A 27 -3.08 -59.32 22.65
CA PHE A 27 -3.11 -58.02 23.32
C PHE A 27 -1.72 -57.42 23.07
N PRO A 28 -1.59 -56.30 22.34
CA PRO A 28 -0.30 -55.67 22.22
C PRO A 28 0.07 -55.21 23.61
N SER A 29 1.15 -55.79 24.12
CA SER A 29 1.83 -55.37 25.32
C SER A 29 2.03 -53.86 25.27
N GLU A 30 1.57 -53.20 26.33
CA GLU A 30 1.68 -51.78 26.63
C GLU A 30 0.66 -50.87 25.93
N ARG A 31 -0.04 -50.07 26.74
CA ARG A 31 -0.97 -48.97 26.37
C ARG A 31 -0.48 -48.09 25.19
N PHE A 32 0.82 -48.10 24.91
CA PHE A 32 1.46 -47.42 23.80
C PHE A 32 0.96 -47.86 22.42
N ASP A 33 0.68 -49.15 22.19
CA ASP A 33 0.30 -49.63 20.86
C ASP A 33 -1.17 -49.32 20.52
N LEU A 34 -2.06 -49.36 21.53
CA LEU A 34 -3.44 -48.88 21.39
C LEU A 34 -3.48 -47.38 21.10
N MET A 35 -2.61 -46.60 21.77
CA MET A 35 -2.47 -45.17 21.52
C MET A 35 -1.96 -44.90 20.09
N LYS A 36 -1.00 -45.68 19.58
CA LYS A 36 -0.50 -45.55 18.19
C LYS A 36 -1.59 -45.84 17.16
N MET A 37 -2.39 -46.88 17.37
CA MET A 37 -3.52 -47.19 16.49
C MET A 37 -4.55 -46.05 16.50
N PHE A 38 -4.95 -45.57 17.68
CA PHE A 38 -5.87 -44.43 17.80
C PHE A 38 -5.31 -43.15 17.12
N MET A 39 -4.02 -42.87 17.29
CA MET A 39 -3.37 -41.74 16.63
C MET A 39 -3.36 -41.90 15.11
N PHE A 40 -3.05 -43.09 14.59
CA PHE A 40 -3.12 -43.39 13.16
C PHE A 40 -4.54 -43.21 12.62
N GLU A 41 -5.55 -43.63 13.39
CA GLU A 41 -6.96 -43.44 13.04
C GLU A 41 -7.32 -41.95 12.96
N CYS A 42 -6.92 -41.15 13.96
CA CYS A 42 -7.13 -39.71 13.93
C CYS A 42 -6.41 -39.06 12.73
N TYR A 43 -5.17 -39.43 12.43
CA TYR A 43 -4.42 -38.90 11.29
C TYR A 43 -5.05 -39.30 9.95
N SER A 44 -5.47 -40.55 9.79
CA SER A 44 -6.12 -41.02 8.56
C SER A 44 -7.45 -40.30 8.30
N ALA A 45 -8.22 -40.02 9.37
CA ALA A 45 -9.44 -39.22 9.30
C ALA A 45 -9.14 -37.75 8.96
N MET A 46 -8.13 -37.13 9.58
CA MET A 46 -7.69 -35.76 9.26
C MET A 46 -7.22 -35.63 7.81
N ALA A 47 -6.54 -36.66 7.28
CA ALA A 47 -6.00 -36.69 5.93
C ALA A 47 -7.01 -37.15 4.86
N LEU A 48 -8.24 -37.51 5.24
CA LEU A 48 -9.27 -38.07 4.35
C LEU A 48 -8.81 -39.34 3.59
N ILE A 49 -7.85 -40.09 4.15
CA ILE A 49 -7.27 -41.28 3.53
C ILE A 49 -8.18 -42.50 3.73
N GLY A 50 -9.05 -42.46 4.75
CA GLY A 50 -9.93 -43.58 5.10
C GLY A 50 -9.16 -44.76 5.72
N ARG A 51 -9.89 -45.79 6.16
CA ARG A 51 -9.30 -47.02 6.69
C ARG A 51 -9.40 -48.16 5.69
N PRO A 52 -8.43 -49.09 5.66
CA PRO A 52 -8.61 -50.40 5.04
C PRO A 52 -9.60 -51.22 5.88
N VAL A 53 -10.76 -51.56 5.30
CA VAL A 53 -11.82 -52.37 5.94
C VAL A 53 -11.39 -53.84 5.92
N ASN A 54 -10.83 -54.33 7.02
CA ASN A 54 -10.32 -55.72 7.11
C ASN A 54 -10.99 -56.59 8.20
N ARG A 55 -12.07 -56.14 8.86
CA ARG A 55 -12.80 -56.93 9.88
C ARG A 55 -14.31 -56.71 9.85
N GLU A 56 -15.08 -57.77 10.11
CA GLU A 56 -16.50 -57.69 10.46
C GLU A 56 -16.62 -56.92 11.79
N LEU A 57 -17.03 -55.65 11.73
CA LEU A 57 -17.20 -54.80 12.91
C LEU A 57 -18.63 -54.87 13.44
N ASN A 58 -18.77 -54.93 14.76
CA ASN A 58 -20.06 -54.78 15.44
C ASN A 58 -20.65 -53.38 15.16
N ILE A 59 -21.98 -53.30 15.03
CA ILE A 59 -22.70 -52.06 14.69
C ILE A 59 -22.39 -50.94 15.70
N SER A 60 -22.29 -51.27 17.00
CA SER A 60 -21.95 -50.32 18.07
C SER A 60 -20.55 -49.69 17.88
N THR A 61 -19.54 -50.52 17.57
CA THR A 61 -18.17 -50.05 17.30
C THR A 61 -18.07 -49.18 16.05
N ALA A 62 -18.81 -49.53 14.99
CA ALA A 62 -18.87 -48.75 13.77
C ALA A 62 -19.47 -47.35 14.00
N MET A 63 -20.56 -47.26 14.79
CA MET A 63 -21.18 -45.99 15.16
C MET A 63 -20.21 -45.09 15.93
N LEU A 64 -19.46 -45.64 16.88
CA LEU A 64 -18.52 -44.87 17.68
C LEU A 64 -17.33 -44.37 16.85
N HIS A 65 -16.80 -45.18 15.93
CA HIS A 65 -15.78 -44.71 14.99
C HIS A 65 -16.27 -43.59 14.07
N CYS A 66 -17.51 -43.67 13.57
CA CYS A 66 -18.12 -42.60 12.79
C CYS A 66 -18.24 -41.29 13.59
N LEU A 67 -18.70 -41.36 14.86
CA LEU A 67 -18.78 -40.21 15.75
C LEU A 67 -17.40 -39.60 16.01
N MET A 68 -16.40 -40.43 16.33
CA MET A 68 -15.03 -39.98 16.57
C MET A 68 -14.41 -39.33 15.33
N SER A 69 -14.57 -39.94 14.16
CA SER A 69 -14.12 -39.37 12.89
C SER A 69 -14.79 -38.02 12.61
N TYR A 70 -16.09 -37.89 12.89
CA TYR A 70 -16.82 -36.64 12.76
C TYR A 70 -16.25 -35.54 13.68
N PHE A 71 -16.03 -35.83 14.96
CA PHE A 71 -15.47 -34.84 15.89
C PHE A 71 -14.05 -34.42 15.51
N VAL A 72 -13.20 -35.38 15.12
CA VAL A 72 -11.81 -35.11 14.70
C VAL A 72 -11.77 -34.23 13.45
N THR A 73 -12.58 -34.56 12.43
CA THR A 73 -12.65 -33.77 11.18
C THR A 73 -13.28 -32.39 11.40
N ALA A 74 -14.34 -32.29 12.20
CA ALA A 74 -14.96 -31.01 12.57
C ALA A 74 -13.99 -30.10 13.33
N PHE A 75 -13.23 -30.63 14.29
CA PHE A 75 -12.24 -29.86 15.03
C PHE A 75 -11.06 -29.43 14.14
N TYR A 76 -10.57 -30.32 13.28
CA TYR A 76 -9.49 -30.01 12.35
C TYR A 76 -9.89 -28.92 11.35
N THR A 77 -11.07 -29.02 10.73
CA THR A 77 -11.57 -27.98 9.80
C THR A 77 -11.80 -26.64 10.49
N PHE A 78 -12.23 -26.65 11.76
CA PHE A 78 -12.30 -25.44 12.60
C PHE A 78 -10.92 -24.82 12.80
N LEU A 79 -9.89 -25.61 13.16
CA LEU A 79 -8.52 -25.11 13.35
C LEU A 79 -7.95 -24.52 12.05
N VAL A 80 -8.09 -25.22 10.93
CA VAL A 80 -7.64 -24.72 9.62
C VAL A 80 -8.37 -23.43 9.26
N SER A 81 -9.67 -23.34 9.52
CA SER A 81 -10.47 -22.13 9.29
C SER A 81 -10.02 -20.97 10.18
N MET A 82 -9.74 -21.24 11.46
CA MET A 82 -9.24 -20.25 12.40
C MET A 82 -7.88 -19.69 11.94
N VAL A 83 -6.97 -20.57 11.54
CA VAL A 83 -5.66 -20.19 10.98
C VAL A 83 -5.84 -19.36 9.70
N ALA A 84 -6.72 -19.78 8.79
CA ALA A 84 -7.01 -19.04 7.56
C ALA A 84 -7.61 -17.65 7.84
N VAL A 85 -8.50 -17.52 8.82
CA VAL A 85 -9.06 -16.22 9.26
C VAL A 85 -7.98 -15.35 9.92
N TYR A 86 -7.10 -15.94 10.73
CA TYR A 86 -5.97 -15.24 11.32
C TYR A 86 -5.06 -14.66 10.25
N PHE A 87 -4.61 -15.47 9.29
CA PHE A 87 -3.79 -14.99 8.16
C PHE A 87 -4.52 -13.93 7.32
N ARG A 88 -5.82 -14.10 7.08
CA ARG A 88 -6.65 -13.12 6.37
C ARG A 88 -6.68 -11.76 7.07
N ARG A 89 -6.70 -11.75 8.41
CA ARG A 89 -6.64 -10.53 9.23
C ARG A 89 -5.21 -9.97 9.28
N ALA A 90 -4.21 -10.82 9.50
CA ALA A 90 -2.80 -10.44 9.61
C ALA A 90 -2.25 -9.83 8.30
N TYR A 91 -2.64 -10.36 7.13
CA TYR A 91 -2.27 -9.77 5.83
C TYR A 91 -2.91 -8.39 5.63
N GLY A 92 -3.95 -8.03 6.39
CA GLY A 92 -4.59 -6.72 6.36
C GLY A 92 -5.56 -6.54 5.19
N TYR A 93 -6.65 -5.80 5.40
CA TYR A 93 -7.61 -5.46 4.34
C TYR A 93 -6.97 -4.61 3.23
N SER A 94 -6.19 -3.60 3.63
CA SER A 94 -5.57 -2.62 2.72
C SER A 94 -4.57 -3.26 1.76
N LYS A 95 -3.69 -4.16 2.23
CA LYS A 95 -2.72 -4.86 1.37
C LYS A 95 -3.38 -5.83 0.39
N ARG A 96 -4.41 -6.58 0.81
CA ARG A 96 -5.18 -7.45 -0.12
C ARG A 96 -5.83 -6.65 -1.23
N LYS A 97 -6.43 -5.50 -0.88
CA LYS A 97 -7.09 -4.65 -1.86
C LYS A 97 -6.09 -3.99 -2.81
N PHE A 98 -4.94 -3.56 -2.32
CA PHE A 98 -3.84 -3.08 -3.16
C PHE A 98 -3.33 -4.17 -4.12
N HIS A 99 -3.09 -5.39 -3.62
CA HIS A 99 -2.68 -6.52 -4.46
C HIS A 99 -3.71 -6.85 -5.56
N LYS A 100 -5.00 -6.76 -5.24
CA LYS A 100 -6.07 -6.95 -6.23
C LYS A 100 -6.05 -5.84 -7.29
N LEU A 101 -5.92 -4.59 -6.85
CA LEU A 101 -5.84 -3.43 -7.75
C LEU A 101 -4.62 -3.51 -8.68
N ASP A 102 -3.45 -3.88 -8.15
CA ASP A 102 -2.24 -4.06 -8.96
C ASP A 102 -2.46 -5.11 -10.06
N LYS A 103 -3.09 -6.24 -9.74
CA LYS A 103 -3.46 -7.26 -10.75
C LYS A 103 -4.41 -6.72 -11.82
N GLU A 104 -5.43 -5.96 -11.44
CA GLU A 104 -6.37 -5.34 -12.40
C GLU A 104 -5.64 -4.37 -13.34
N ILE A 105 -4.70 -3.58 -12.81
CA ILE A 105 -3.85 -2.68 -13.60
C ILE A 105 -2.95 -3.48 -14.55
N GLN A 106 -2.32 -4.57 -14.09
CA GLN A 106 -1.50 -5.42 -14.95
C GLN A 106 -2.30 -5.97 -16.14
N GLU A 107 -3.52 -6.44 -15.89
CA GLU A 107 -4.37 -6.98 -16.94
C GLU A 107 -4.82 -5.89 -17.92
N TYR A 108 -5.19 -4.70 -17.41
CA TYR A 108 -5.55 -3.56 -18.23
C TYR A 108 -4.41 -3.13 -19.18
N LEU A 109 -3.19 -3.01 -18.64
CA LEU A 109 -2.01 -2.62 -19.42
C LEU A 109 -1.62 -3.66 -20.48
N LYS A 110 -1.84 -4.95 -20.18
CA LYS A 110 -1.61 -6.05 -21.12
C LYS A 110 -2.55 -5.98 -22.32
N ILE A 111 -3.82 -5.70 -22.09
CA ILE A 111 -4.84 -5.57 -23.15
C ILE A 111 -4.53 -4.40 -24.07
N HIS A 112 -4.04 -3.28 -23.53
CA HIS A 112 -3.78 -2.05 -24.30
C HIS A 112 -2.36 -1.99 -24.92
N THR A 113 -1.61 -3.10 -24.96
CA THR A 113 -0.26 -3.17 -25.53
C THR A 113 0.69 -2.07 -25.04
N ALA A 114 0.61 -1.74 -23.74
CA ALA A 114 1.43 -0.68 -23.16
C ALA A 114 2.93 -1.01 -23.30
N ASN A 115 3.72 -0.04 -23.76
CA ASN A 115 5.18 -0.18 -23.81
C ASN A 115 5.75 -0.37 -22.40
N ARG A 116 6.93 -1.01 -22.27
CA ARG A 116 7.58 -1.29 -20.98
C ARG A 116 7.77 -0.04 -20.13
N THR A 117 8.05 1.10 -20.76
CA THR A 117 8.18 2.40 -20.08
C THR A 117 6.87 2.84 -19.43
N LEU A 118 5.76 2.80 -20.17
CA LEU A 118 4.43 3.16 -19.66
C LEU A 118 3.97 2.21 -18.56
N LYS A 119 4.29 0.91 -18.69
CA LYS A 119 4.00 -0.07 -17.64
C LYS A 119 4.73 0.27 -16.33
N ASN A 120 6.01 0.59 -16.42
CA ASN A 120 6.82 0.94 -15.26
C ASN A 120 6.38 2.27 -14.64
N SER A 121 6.02 3.29 -15.44
CA SER A 121 5.58 4.58 -14.93
C SER A 121 4.23 4.46 -14.20
N VAL A 122 3.28 3.73 -14.77
CA VAL A 122 1.98 3.46 -14.13
C VAL A 122 2.17 2.67 -12.83
N GLN A 123 2.97 1.60 -12.83
CA GLN A 123 3.27 0.84 -11.62
C GLN A 123 3.92 1.72 -10.54
N ALA A 124 4.89 2.55 -10.91
CA ALA A 124 5.56 3.46 -9.99
C ALA A 124 4.60 4.49 -9.41
N PHE A 125 3.71 5.07 -10.23
CA PHE A 125 2.67 5.98 -9.80
C PHE A 125 1.75 5.35 -8.75
N PHE A 126 1.21 4.15 -9.03
CA PHE A 126 0.30 3.47 -8.10
C PHE A 126 1.00 3.03 -6.80
N HIS A 127 2.25 2.60 -6.88
CA HIS A 127 3.05 2.29 -5.69
C HIS A 127 3.34 3.55 -4.86
N TYR A 128 3.59 4.69 -5.52
CA TYR A 128 3.75 5.98 -4.88
C TYR A 128 2.45 6.48 -4.22
N GLU A 129 1.31 6.43 -4.94
CA GLU A 129 0.02 6.94 -4.46
C GLU A 129 -0.44 6.17 -3.22
N PHE A 130 -0.24 4.86 -3.21
CA PHE A 130 -0.77 4.01 -2.14
C PHE A 130 0.26 3.64 -1.06
N LYS A 131 1.58 3.93 -1.20
CA LYS A 131 2.70 3.70 -0.25
C LYS A 131 2.58 2.44 0.65
N ARG A 132 1.75 2.52 1.70
CA ARG A 132 1.54 1.52 2.76
C ARG A 132 0.33 0.58 2.54
N GLY A 133 -0.45 0.82 1.50
CA GLY A 133 -1.60 0.02 1.10
C GLY A 133 -2.77 0.87 0.61
N TYR A 134 -3.74 0.21 -0.03
CA TYR A 134 -4.90 0.87 -0.59
C TYR A 134 -5.80 1.50 0.49
N TYR A 135 -6.27 2.73 0.24
CA TYR A 135 -7.32 3.39 1.00
C TYR A 135 -8.27 4.14 0.06
N ASN A 136 -9.54 4.31 0.47
CA ASN A 136 -10.52 5.05 -0.32
C ASN A 136 -10.63 6.48 0.22
N LYS A 137 -9.90 7.41 -0.42
CA LYS A 137 -9.88 8.83 -0.05
C LYS A 137 -11.29 9.42 0.04
N LYS A 138 -12.14 9.21 -0.98
CA LYS A 138 -13.53 9.73 -1.02
C LYS A 138 -14.37 9.25 0.17
N LYS A 139 -14.30 7.95 0.50
CA LYS A 139 -15.04 7.39 1.63
C LYS A 139 -14.52 7.96 2.96
N ILE A 140 -13.20 8.00 3.14
CA ILE A 140 -12.59 8.54 4.36
C ILE A 140 -12.95 10.02 4.54
N THR A 141 -12.77 10.84 3.51
CA THR A 141 -13.09 12.27 3.58
C THR A 141 -14.58 12.54 3.80
N ARG A 142 -15.48 11.67 3.33
CA ARG A 142 -16.92 11.82 3.60
C ARG A 142 -17.27 11.51 5.05
N ASP A 143 -16.61 10.51 5.64
CA ASP A 143 -16.90 10.05 6.99
C ASP A 143 -16.19 10.92 8.08
N LEU A 144 -15.30 11.86 7.68
CA LEU A 144 -14.62 12.82 8.56
C LEU A 144 -15.39 14.14 8.74
N SER A 145 -15.36 14.71 9.95
CA SER A 145 -15.87 16.06 10.23
C SER A 145 -15.01 17.14 9.55
N SER A 146 -15.52 18.37 9.49
CA SER A 146 -14.75 19.53 9.00
C SER A 146 -13.50 19.79 9.85
N GLU A 147 -13.60 19.72 11.18
CA GLU A 147 -12.43 20.01 12.04
C GLU A 147 -11.31 18.99 11.82
N MET A 148 -11.66 17.71 11.62
CA MET A 148 -10.66 16.67 11.36
C MET A 148 -10.00 16.86 9.99
N LYS A 149 -10.72 17.39 8.99
CA LYS A 149 -10.13 17.69 7.68
C LYS A 149 -9.14 18.83 7.80
N ASP A 150 -9.52 19.89 8.50
CA ASP A 150 -8.66 21.06 8.68
C ASP A 150 -7.37 20.69 9.44
N GLU A 151 -7.47 19.85 10.48
CA GLU A 151 -6.30 19.34 11.20
C GLU A 151 -5.38 18.48 10.30
N LEU A 152 -5.95 17.64 9.43
CA LEU A 152 -5.16 16.86 8.47
C LEU A 152 -4.48 17.76 7.42
N THR A 153 -5.22 18.72 6.87
CA THR A 153 -4.70 19.71 5.92
C THR A 153 -3.60 20.54 6.57
N LEU A 154 -3.79 20.96 7.82
CA LEU A 154 -2.78 21.72 8.58
C LEU A 154 -1.49 20.91 8.74
N ARG A 155 -1.59 19.62 9.08
CA ARG A 155 -0.42 18.74 9.20
C ARG A 155 0.30 18.55 7.87
N GLU A 156 -0.44 18.35 6.78
CA GLU A 156 0.14 18.28 5.45
C GLU A 156 0.85 19.59 5.09
N ALA A 157 0.20 20.73 5.31
CA ALA A 157 0.76 22.05 5.07
C ALA A 157 2.00 22.35 5.92
N CYS A 158 2.02 21.96 7.20
CA CYS A 158 3.18 22.10 8.08
C CYS A 158 4.38 21.31 7.53
N ASN A 159 4.17 20.08 7.06
CA ASN A 159 5.25 19.28 6.46
C ASN A 159 5.81 19.94 5.19
N ILE A 160 4.94 20.58 4.38
CA ILE A 160 5.35 21.30 3.18
C ILE A 160 6.13 22.56 3.58
N ALA A 161 5.60 23.34 4.50
CA ALA A 161 6.20 24.58 4.98
C ALA A 161 7.56 24.35 5.67
N ASP A 162 7.72 23.21 6.37
CA ASP A 162 8.98 22.80 6.99
C ASP A 162 10.04 22.47 5.93
N LYS A 163 9.69 21.68 4.91
CA LYS A 163 10.57 21.39 3.76
C LYS A 163 11.02 22.65 3.02
N LEU A 164 10.15 23.66 2.97
CA LEU A 164 10.41 24.95 2.33
C LEU A 164 11.14 25.94 3.24
N GLY A 165 11.29 25.66 4.53
CA GLY A 165 11.88 26.58 5.51
C GLY A 165 11.02 27.82 5.82
N ILE A 166 9.74 27.81 5.44
CA ILE A 166 8.82 28.97 5.57
C ILE A 166 7.89 28.88 6.80
N LEU A 167 8.00 27.82 7.60
CA LEU A 167 7.10 27.58 8.75
C LEU A 167 7.08 28.74 9.75
N GLY A 168 8.20 29.43 9.95
CA GLY A 168 8.31 30.58 10.86
C GLY A 168 7.63 31.87 10.36
N ILE A 169 7.16 31.88 9.12
CA ILE A 169 6.73 33.09 8.39
C ILE A 169 5.24 33.04 8.09
N VAL A 170 4.71 31.84 7.89
CA VAL A 170 3.31 31.58 7.52
C VAL A 170 2.45 31.42 8.78
N SER A 171 1.32 32.13 8.84
CA SER A 171 0.34 31.97 9.91
C SER A 171 -0.47 30.68 9.77
N VAL A 172 -1.15 30.22 10.83
CA VAL A 172 -2.02 29.03 10.75
C VAL A 172 -3.09 29.12 9.64
N PRO A 173 -3.81 30.24 9.46
CA PRO A 173 -4.71 30.41 8.31
C PRO A 173 -3.98 30.33 6.96
N GLY A 174 -2.75 30.83 6.90
CA GLY A 174 -1.87 30.72 5.75
C GLY A 174 -1.50 29.30 5.39
N LEU A 175 -1.16 28.49 6.39
CA LEU A 175 -0.83 27.08 6.22
C LEU A 175 -2.06 26.30 5.71
N LEU A 176 -3.24 26.57 6.27
CA LEU A 176 -4.48 25.95 5.80
C LEU A 176 -4.79 26.32 4.33
N ALA A 177 -4.63 27.59 3.97
CA ALA A 177 -4.79 28.05 2.58
C ALA A 177 -3.75 27.39 1.66
N LEU A 178 -2.48 27.35 2.08
CA LEU A 178 -1.40 26.71 1.33
C LEU A 178 -1.69 25.21 1.09
N GLY A 179 -2.08 24.47 2.13
CA GLY A 179 -2.42 23.06 2.01
C GLY A 179 -3.62 22.79 1.10
N SER A 180 -4.56 23.74 1.03
CA SER A 180 -5.75 23.62 0.17
C SER A 180 -5.48 24.00 -1.29
N CYS A 181 -4.54 24.92 -1.52
CA CYS A 181 -4.19 25.42 -2.85
C CYS A 181 -3.19 24.54 -3.61
N LEU A 182 -2.36 23.78 -2.87
CA LEU A 182 -1.33 22.93 -3.45
C LEU A 182 -1.86 21.57 -3.87
N VAL A 183 -1.57 21.19 -5.12
CA VAL A 183 -1.92 19.88 -5.66
C VAL A 183 -0.67 19.03 -5.75
N SER A 184 -0.66 17.87 -5.09
CA SER A 184 0.45 16.92 -5.22
C SER A 184 0.39 16.20 -6.56
N GLU A 185 1.51 16.19 -7.26
CA GLU A 185 1.70 15.48 -8.54
C GLU A 185 2.93 14.59 -8.50
N PHE A 186 2.88 13.49 -9.23
CA PHE A 186 3.98 12.55 -9.35
C PHE A 186 4.45 12.50 -10.79
N TYR A 187 5.76 12.57 -10.98
CA TYR A 187 6.44 12.46 -12.26
C TYR A 187 7.40 11.29 -12.22
N TYR A 188 7.26 10.38 -13.19
CA TYR A 188 8.17 9.26 -13.36
C TYR A 188 9.49 9.73 -13.98
N SER A 189 10.58 9.02 -13.67
CA SER A 189 11.89 9.28 -14.28
C SER A 189 11.80 9.36 -15.81
N GLY A 190 12.32 10.45 -16.37
CA GLY A 190 12.32 10.76 -17.80
C GLY A 190 11.12 11.57 -18.30
N GLU A 191 10.09 11.77 -17.46
CA GLU A 191 8.93 12.59 -17.82
C GLU A 191 9.29 14.09 -17.82
N THR A 192 8.69 14.81 -18.76
CA THR A 192 8.80 16.27 -18.85
C THR A 192 7.69 16.91 -18.02
N ILE A 193 8.05 17.86 -17.17
CA ILE A 193 7.09 18.61 -16.35
C ILE A 193 6.47 19.73 -17.19
N TYR A 194 7.31 20.52 -17.85
CA TYR A 194 6.91 21.55 -18.82
C TYR A 194 8.02 21.79 -19.84
N ASN A 195 7.64 22.33 -20.99
CA ASN A 195 8.57 22.61 -22.08
C ASN A 195 8.98 24.09 -22.15
N GLU A 196 10.19 24.35 -22.67
CA GLU A 196 10.60 25.70 -23.06
C GLU A 196 9.60 26.29 -24.07
N GLY A 197 9.17 27.53 -23.81
CA GLY A 197 8.21 28.28 -24.61
C GLY A 197 6.74 27.97 -24.31
N GLU A 198 6.45 27.04 -23.41
CA GLU A 198 5.08 26.74 -22.98
C GLU A 198 4.52 27.86 -22.08
N PRO A 199 3.23 28.25 -22.20
CA PRO A 199 2.64 29.23 -21.28
C PRO A 199 2.69 28.77 -19.82
N SER A 200 3.33 29.55 -18.95
CA SER A 200 3.51 29.17 -17.55
C SER A 200 2.24 29.45 -16.72
N LYS A 201 1.36 28.45 -16.66
CA LYS A 201 0.08 28.53 -15.92
C LYS A 201 0.21 28.22 -14.43
N SER A 202 1.28 27.54 -14.06
CA SER A 202 1.49 27.00 -12.72
C SER A 202 2.97 27.09 -12.35
N MET A 203 3.24 27.12 -11.05
CA MET A 203 4.57 26.94 -10.48
C MET A 203 4.61 25.66 -9.65
N TYR A 204 5.81 25.15 -9.39
CA TYR A 204 5.99 23.88 -8.70
C TYR A 204 7.01 23.99 -7.58
N ILE A 205 6.78 23.20 -6.52
CA ILE A 205 7.71 22.96 -5.42
C ILE A 205 8.14 21.51 -5.49
N VAL A 206 9.44 21.24 -5.41
CA VAL A 206 9.97 19.87 -5.36
C VAL A 206 9.80 19.32 -3.94
N ALA A 207 8.85 18.41 -3.76
CA ALA A 207 8.63 17.76 -2.46
C ALA A 207 9.65 16.66 -2.18
N SER A 208 9.98 15.88 -3.22
CA SER A 208 11.06 14.89 -3.20
C SER A 208 11.45 14.52 -4.62
N GLY A 209 12.74 14.34 -4.90
CA GLY A 209 13.22 13.80 -6.17
C GLY A 209 14.38 14.61 -6.75
N LYS A 210 14.60 14.46 -8.05
CA LYS A 210 15.65 15.20 -8.75
C LYS A 210 15.22 15.52 -10.16
N LEU A 211 15.37 16.79 -10.53
CA LEU A 211 15.01 17.33 -11.83
C LEU A 211 16.23 17.98 -12.50
N ALA A 212 16.13 18.15 -13.81
CA ALA A 212 17.08 18.91 -14.60
C ALA A 212 16.38 19.83 -15.60
N SER A 213 16.92 21.03 -15.74
CA SER A 213 16.58 22.01 -16.76
C SER A 213 17.40 21.81 -18.03
N TYR A 214 16.73 21.96 -19.16
CA TYR A 214 17.28 21.84 -20.50
C TYR A 214 16.90 23.08 -21.31
N LYS A 215 17.80 23.52 -22.18
CA LYS A 215 17.56 24.60 -23.13
C LYS A 215 17.76 24.11 -24.55
N LYS A 216 16.91 24.53 -25.48
CA LYS A 216 17.12 24.25 -26.91
C LYS A 216 18.33 25.04 -27.41
N SER A 217 19.29 24.32 -27.97
CA SER A 217 20.45 24.92 -28.63
C SER A 217 20.01 25.69 -29.88
N VAL A 218 20.47 26.93 -29.98
CA VAL A 218 20.23 27.80 -31.16
C VAL A 218 20.88 27.22 -32.42
N ILE A 219 21.94 26.42 -32.28
CA ILE A 219 22.75 25.93 -33.40
C ILE A 219 22.11 24.69 -34.07
N ASN A 220 21.59 23.75 -33.28
CA ASN A 220 21.13 22.46 -33.79
C ASN A 220 19.73 22.04 -33.31
N GLY A 221 19.05 22.89 -32.53
CA GLY A 221 17.71 22.63 -31.99
C GLY A 221 17.64 21.50 -30.96
N ARG A 222 18.77 20.88 -30.58
CA ARG A 222 18.80 19.83 -29.57
C ARG A 222 18.73 20.42 -28.18
N GLU A 223 18.08 19.70 -27.28
CA GLU A 223 18.07 20.05 -25.86
C GLU A 223 19.45 19.79 -25.24
N VAL A 224 19.99 20.81 -24.60
CA VAL A 224 21.25 20.75 -23.85
C VAL A 224 20.91 20.96 -22.38
N GLN A 225 21.38 20.05 -21.53
CA GLN A 225 21.21 20.15 -20.09
C GLN A 225 22.05 21.32 -19.56
N LEU A 226 21.47 22.13 -18.67
CA LEU A 226 22.20 23.22 -18.01
C LEU A 226 23.05 22.65 -16.88
N GLU A 227 24.34 23.04 -16.79
CA GLU A 227 25.26 22.53 -15.77
C GLU A 227 24.75 22.79 -14.34
N ASN A 228 24.22 23.99 -14.09
CA ASN A 228 23.65 24.38 -12.79
C ASN A 228 22.12 24.25 -12.73
N GLY A 229 21.49 23.64 -13.74
CA GLY A 229 20.03 23.53 -13.82
C GLY A 229 19.44 22.33 -13.08
N HIS A 230 20.02 21.93 -11.95
CA HIS A 230 19.52 20.79 -11.18
C HIS A 230 18.66 21.26 -10.02
N GLN A 231 17.50 20.64 -9.83
CA GLN A 231 16.61 20.95 -8.71
C GLN A 231 16.35 19.71 -7.86
N GLN A 232 16.31 19.91 -6.55
CA GLN A 232 16.17 18.88 -5.52
C GLN A 232 15.09 19.26 -4.52
N ASP A 233 14.87 18.42 -3.52
CA ASP A 233 13.91 18.64 -2.43
C ASP A 233 14.00 20.07 -1.86
N GLY A 234 12.88 20.78 -1.84
CA GLY A 234 12.77 22.17 -1.38
C GLY A 234 12.93 23.23 -2.48
N ASP A 235 13.38 22.86 -3.68
CA ASP A 235 13.51 23.80 -4.79
C ASP A 235 12.17 24.20 -5.42
N TRP A 236 12.20 25.37 -6.03
CA TRP A 236 11.10 25.97 -6.78
C TRP A 236 11.35 25.92 -8.28
N LEU A 237 10.28 25.80 -9.06
CA LEU A 237 10.30 25.71 -10.52
C LEU A 237 9.16 26.51 -11.16
N GLY A 238 9.39 26.96 -12.39
CA GLY A 238 8.40 27.66 -13.21
C GLY A 238 8.01 29.03 -12.66
N GLU A 239 8.69 29.50 -11.62
CA GLU A 239 8.34 30.67 -10.84
C GLU A 239 8.51 31.97 -11.63
N ALA A 240 9.56 32.06 -12.44
CA ALA A 240 9.81 33.20 -13.33
C ALA A 240 8.70 33.36 -14.39
N GLY A 241 8.31 32.26 -15.04
CA GLY A 241 7.23 32.27 -16.04
C GLY A 241 5.88 32.53 -15.39
N PHE A 242 5.63 31.92 -14.23
CA PHE A 242 4.40 32.05 -13.48
C PHE A 242 4.14 33.52 -13.13
N LEU A 243 5.05 34.20 -12.44
CA LEU A 243 4.78 35.56 -11.95
C LEU A 243 4.81 36.63 -13.03
N LYS A 244 5.72 36.52 -14.00
CA LYS A 244 5.82 37.46 -15.11
C LYS A 244 4.75 37.21 -16.18
N ARG A 245 3.92 36.16 -16.02
CA ARG A 245 2.98 35.66 -17.03
C ARG A 245 3.67 35.48 -18.39
N ALA A 246 4.88 34.95 -18.34
CA ALA A 246 5.74 34.73 -19.49
C ALA A 246 5.81 33.22 -19.82
N PRO A 247 6.16 32.86 -21.06
CA PRO A 247 6.48 31.48 -21.40
C PRO A 247 7.63 30.92 -20.55
N SER A 248 7.61 29.61 -20.31
CA SER A 248 8.67 28.89 -19.61
C SER A 248 10.01 29.08 -20.30
N LEU A 249 11.05 29.43 -19.53
CA LEU A 249 12.38 29.74 -20.06
C LEU A 249 13.20 28.50 -20.45
N PHE A 250 12.84 27.34 -19.88
CA PHE A 250 13.57 26.09 -20.01
C PHE A 250 12.58 24.92 -20.05
N THR A 251 13.00 23.79 -20.61
CA THR A 251 12.31 22.50 -20.44
C THR A 251 12.80 21.88 -19.14
N VAL A 252 11.91 21.40 -18.27
CA VAL A 252 12.30 20.69 -17.04
C VAL A 252 11.83 19.25 -17.09
N LYS A 253 12.73 18.32 -16.75
CA LYS A 253 12.48 16.87 -16.76
C LYS A 253 12.86 16.22 -15.45
N ALA A 254 12.12 15.17 -15.09
CA ALA A 254 12.42 14.33 -13.95
C ALA A 254 13.63 13.41 -14.26
N ILE A 255 14.71 13.52 -13.49
CA ILE A 255 15.84 12.59 -13.56
C ILE A 255 15.55 11.36 -12.70
N LEU A 256 14.84 11.54 -11.58
CA LEU A 256 14.36 10.48 -10.69
C LEU A 256 12.86 10.62 -10.52
N ASN A 257 12.20 9.55 -10.03
CA ASN A 257 10.81 9.62 -9.62
C ASN A 257 10.63 10.77 -8.62
N SER A 258 9.80 11.73 -8.98
CA SER A 258 9.71 13.01 -8.28
C SER A 258 8.27 13.32 -7.89
N GLN A 259 8.10 13.85 -6.69
CA GLN A 259 6.84 14.39 -6.19
C GLN A 259 6.95 15.91 -6.18
N LEU A 260 6.01 16.58 -6.82
CA LEU A 260 5.91 18.03 -6.88
C LEU A 260 4.60 18.50 -6.23
N TYR A 261 4.61 19.69 -5.65
CA TYR A 261 3.39 20.42 -5.34
C TYR A 261 3.18 21.51 -6.37
N ARG A 262 2.10 21.43 -7.13
CA ARG A 262 1.70 22.42 -8.12
C ARG A 262 0.83 23.49 -7.48
N LEU A 263 1.12 24.75 -7.79
CA LEU A 263 0.29 25.91 -7.50
C LEU A 263 -0.14 26.58 -8.80
N ASP A 264 -1.44 26.81 -8.94
CA ASP A 264 -2.03 27.48 -10.10
C ASP A 264 -2.27 28.96 -9.87
N HIS A 265 -2.37 29.72 -10.96
CA HIS A 265 -2.69 31.16 -10.91
C HIS A 265 -4.00 31.47 -10.22
N GLU A 266 -4.98 30.57 -10.33
CA GLU A 266 -6.31 30.70 -9.73
C GLU A 266 -6.23 30.78 -8.20
N HIS A 267 -5.27 30.06 -7.60
CA HIS A 267 -5.06 30.01 -6.16
C HIS A 267 -4.06 31.06 -5.65
N LEU A 268 -3.32 31.73 -6.54
CA LEU A 268 -2.34 32.74 -6.16
C LEU A 268 -2.98 33.97 -5.51
N SER A 269 -4.15 34.38 -5.98
CA SER A 269 -4.90 35.53 -5.44
C SER A 269 -5.34 35.28 -3.99
N GLU A 270 -5.77 34.05 -3.70
CA GLU A 270 -6.13 33.60 -2.35
C GLU A 270 -4.91 33.64 -1.44
N LEU A 271 -3.77 33.09 -1.87
CA LEU A 271 -2.53 33.12 -1.09
C LEU A 271 -2.00 34.54 -0.88
N LYS A 272 -2.12 35.44 -1.87
CA LYS A 272 -1.77 36.86 -1.73
C LYS A 272 -2.59 37.55 -0.64
N THR A 273 -3.87 37.21 -0.54
CA THR A 273 -4.78 37.82 0.43
C THR A 273 -4.56 37.25 1.84
N THR A 274 -4.41 35.92 1.93
CA THR A 274 -4.32 35.22 3.22
C THR A 274 -2.91 35.27 3.81
N CYS A 275 -1.87 35.31 2.97
CA CYS A 275 -0.46 35.29 3.38
C CYS A 275 0.44 36.16 2.49
N PRO A 276 0.32 37.50 2.57
CA PRO A 276 1.14 38.43 1.78
C PRO A 276 2.65 38.28 2.06
N LYS A 277 3.03 37.99 3.31
CA LYS A 277 4.43 37.77 3.71
C LYS A 277 5.09 36.60 2.97
N LEU A 278 4.31 35.54 2.70
CA LEU A 278 4.79 34.38 1.98
C LEU A 278 5.09 34.74 0.52
N ILE A 279 4.21 35.51 -0.10
CA ILE A 279 4.40 35.98 -1.49
C ILE A 279 5.59 36.94 -1.60
N GLN A 280 5.76 37.85 -0.64
CA GLN A 280 6.91 38.75 -0.61
C GLN A 280 8.23 37.97 -0.53
N GLN A 281 8.28 36.95 0.33
CA GLN A 281 9.44 36.06 0.41
C GLN A 281 9.67 35.28 -0.88
N PHE A 282 8.60 34.84 -1.54
CA PHE A 282 8.73 34.22 -2.86
C PHE A 282 9.38 35.18 -3.84
N GLU A 283 8.87 36.41 -3.94
CA GLU A 283 9.41 37.48 -4.77
C GLU A 283 10.92 37.71 -4.51
N GLU A 284 11.33 37.84 -3.25
CA GLU A 284 12.74 38.05 -2.85
C GLU A 284 13.66 36.86 -3.23
N ILE A 285 13.24 35.62 -2.99
CA ILE A 285 14.05 34.43 -3.30
C ILE A 285 14.26 34.28 -4.81
N MET A 286 13.27 34.66 -5.62
CA MET A 286 13.41 34.58 -7.07
C MET A 286 14.28 35.67 -7.66
N GLU A 287 14.22 36.89 -7.12
CA GLU A 287 15.14 37.95 -7.55
C GLU A 287 16.59 37.51 -7.36
N LEU A 288 16.89 36.85 -6.23
CA LEU A 288 18.21 36.26 -5.97
C LEU A 288 18.57 35.14 -6.96
N LYS A 289 17.63 34.23 -7.26
CA LYS A 289 17.85 33.16 -8.26
C LYS A 289 18.04 33.71 -9.67
N GLU A 290 17.27 34.71 -10.08
CA GLU A 290 17.39 35.34 -11.40
C GLU A 290 18.73 36.08 -11.57
N ILE A 291 19.24 36.70 -10.50
CA ILE A 291 20.59 37.29 -10.50
C ILE A 291 21.64 36.20 -10.66
N PHE A 292 21.50 35.07 -9.94
CA PHE A 292 22.43 33.95 -10.02
C PHE A 292 22.45 33.31 -11.41
N ASP A 293 21.28 33.06 -12.00
CA ASP A 293 21.11 32.50 -13.35
C ASP A 293 21.63 33.42 -14.46
N LYS A 294 21.70 34.74 -14.23
CA LYS A 294 22.31 35.71 -15.17
C LYS A 294 23.84 35.78 -15.06
N LEU A 295 24.41 35.31 -13.95
CA LEU A 295 25.84 35.36 -13.67
C LEU A 295 26.60 34.10 -14.12
N THR A 296 25.89 33.01 -14.41
CA THR A 296 26.41 31.74 -14.95
C THR A 296 25.98 31.50 -16.38
#